data_AF-A0ABD4TJ18-F1
#
_entry.id   AF-A0ABD4TJ18-F1
#
_cell.length_a   1.000
_cell.length_b   1.000
_cell.length_c   1.000
_cell.angle_alpha   90.00
_cell.angle_beta   90.00
_cell.angle_gamma   90.00
#
_symmetry.space_group_name_H-M   'P 1'
#
loop_
_entity.id
_entity.type
_entity.pdbx_description
1 polymer ?
#
loop_
_entity_poly.entity_id
_entity_poly.type
_entity_poly.pdbx_seq_one_letter_code
_entity_poly.pdbx_strand_id
1 'polypeptide(L)'
;MESPTGIPEGTTFPPELERLGIAPGAKIDIRELDTMGKGHNFHVFLYFEEDLARDSTLREDLQEYSDVPDLERPFIRLDAFLRFATESDPLFTRRLDELPLVVEVVAYGELGTREGKLVPYVKGVMPFLDELTMEDTVGIS
;
A
#
# COMPACT_ATOMS: atom_id res chain seq x y z
N MET A 1 -21.33 -18.45 16.76
CA MET A 1 -21.17 -17.95 15.38
C MET A 1 -21.02 -16.45 15.50
N GLU A 2 -19.78 -15.98 15.62
CA GLU A 2 -19.48 -14.56 15.76
C GLU A 2 -19.29 -14.02 14.35
N SER A 3 -20.18 -13.15 13.93
CA SER A 3 -20.13 -12.46 12.65
C SER A 3 -18.76 -11.78 12.51
N PRO A 4 -18.01 -11.98 11.40
CA PRO A 4 -16.82 -11.17 11.19
C PRO A 4 -17.31 -9.73 11.00
N THR A 5 -17.10 -8.88 12.00
CA THR A 5 -17.76 -7.57 12.11
C THR A 5 -17.09 -6.51 11.24
N GLY A 6 -16.14 -6.89 10.37
CA GLY A 6 -15.42 -5.99 9.47
C GLY A 6 -15.92 -6.06 8.04
N ILE A 7 -15.70 -4.98 7.29
CA ILE A 7 -15.88 -4.97 5.84
C ILE A 7 -14.92 -6.01 5.23
N PRO A 8 -15.43 -7.05 4.53
CA PRO A 8 -14.56 -8.01 3.86
C PRO A 8 -13.72 -7.28 2.82
N GLU A 9 -12.49 -7.73 2.62
CA GLU A 9 -11.62 -7.17 1.59
C GLU A 9 -12.33 -7.19 0.23
N GLY A 10 -12.26 -6.07 -0.48
CA GLY A 10 -12.81 -5.94 -1.81
C GLY A 10 -12.47 -4.62 -2.47
N THR A 11 -13.13 -4.38 -3.61
CA THR A 11 -12.93 -3.19 -4.43
C THR A 11 -13.99 -2.11 -4.17
N THR A 12 -14.84 -2.31 -3.15
CA THR A 12 -15.80 -1.30 -2.69
C THR A 12 -15.21 -0.51 -1.54
N PHE A 13 -14.94 0.76 -1.78
CA PHE A 13 -14.33 1.66 -0.82
C PHE A 13 -15.43 2.47 -0.10
N PRO A 14 -15.24 2.81 1.18
CA PRO A 14 -16.12 3.73 1.87
C PRO A 14 -16.05 5.12 1.21
N PRO A 15 -17.16 5.87 1.16
CA PRO A 15 -17.24 7.15 0.45
C PRO A 15 -16.30 8.22 1.01
N GLU A 16 -15.84 8.07 2.25
CA GLU A 16 -14.84 8.94 2.86
C GLU A 16 -13.46 8.75 2.21
N LEU A 17 -13.07 7.50 1.92
CA LEU A 17 -11.81 7.19 1.22
C LEU A 17 -11.88 7.61 -0.25
N GLU A 18 -13.01 7.37 -0.91
CA GLU A 18 -13.20 7.81 -2.31
C GLU A 18 -13.07 9.34 -2.45
N ARG A 19 -13.58 10.11 -1.48
CA ARG A 19 -13.44 11.58 -1.44
C ARG A 19 -12.00 12.04 -1.24
N LEU A 20 -11.16 11.20 -0.64
CA LEU A 20 -9.72 11.44 -0.50
C LEU A 20 -8.93 11.04 -1.75
N GLY A 21 -9.59 10.45 -2.76
CA GLY A 21 -8.96 9.92 -3.96
C GLY A 21 -8.51 8.46 -3.84
N ILE A 22 -8.84 7.79 -2.74
CA ILE A 22 -8.52 6.38 -2.50
C ILE A 22 -9.67 5.52 -3.04
N ALA A 23 -9.47 5.00 -4.24
CA ALA A 23 -10.45 4.23 -4.99
C ALA A 23 -9.73 3.08 -5.75
N PRO A 24 -10.43 2.02 -6.19
CA PRO A 24 -9.77 0.96 -6.94
C PRO A 24 -9.21 1.49 -8.26
N GLY A 25 -7.96 1.15 -8.57
CA GLY A 25 -7.20 1.66 -9.71
C GLY A 25 -6.65 3.09 -9.52
N ALA A 26 -6.85 3.72 -8.35
CA ALA A 26 -6.31 5.04 -8.09
C ALA A 26 -4.78 5.00 -8.01
N LYS A 27 -4.12 5.93 -8.70
CA LYS A 27 -2.66 6.07 -8.75
C LYS A 27 -2.25 7.24 -7.86
N ILE A 28 -1.66 6.94 -6.71
CA ILE A 28 -1.37 7.93 -5.65
C ILE A 28 0.13 7.89 -5.32
N ASP A 29 0.76 9.07 -5.16
CA ASP A 29 2.14 9.14 -4.69
C ASP A 29 2.28 8.49 -3.31
N ILE A 30 3.35 7.71 -3.13
CA ILE A 30 3.61 6.96 -1.89
C ILE A 30 3.66 7.86 -0.64
N ARG A 31 4.13 9.12 -0.76
CA ARG A 31 4.23 10.07 0.37
C ARG A 31 2.86 10.66 0.69
N GLU A 32 2.06 10.95 -0.34
CA GLU A 32 0.67 11.36 -0.16
C GLU A 32 -0.12 10.23 0.51
N LEU A 33 0.05 9.00 0.04
CA LEU A 33 -0.61 7.82 0.60
C LEU A 33 -0.21 7.57 2.08
N ASP A 34 1.05 7.79 2.43
CA ASP A 34 1.52 7.72 3.83
C ASP A 34 0.87 8.81 4.70
N THR A 35 0.82 10.03 4.17
CA THR A 35 0.19 11.18 4.83
C THR A 35 -1.30 10.94 5.06
N MET A 36 -2.01 10.40 4.06
CA MET A 36 -3.42 10.04 4.17
C MET A 36 -3.65 8.92 5.19
N GLY A 37 -2.83 7.85 5.15
CA GLY A 37 -2.92 6.73 6.09
C GLY A 37 -2.76 7.17 7.54
N LYS A 38 -1.75 8.01 7.80
CA LYS A 38 -1.49 8.59 9.13
C LYS A 38 -2.60 9.56 9.57
N GLY A 39 -3.11 10.38 8.64
CA GLY A 39 -4.15 11.37 8.92
C GLY A 39 -5.55 10.79 9.17
N HIS A 40 -5.87 9.66 8.53
CA HIS A 40 -7.21 9.04 8.56
C HIS A 40 -7.24 7.68 9.26
N ASN A 41 -6.18 7.31 9.98
CA ASN A 41 -6.13 6.13 10.84
C ASN A 41 -6.32 4.78 10.12
N PHE A 42 -5.89 4.67 8.85
CA PHE A 42 -5.86 3.40 8.10
C PHE A 42 -4.44 2.94 7.81
N HIS A 43 -4.26 1.63 7.65
CA HIS A 43 -2.98 1.05 7.28
C HIS A 43 -2.86 0.86 5.77
N VAL A 44 -1.66 1.05 5.24
CA VAL A 44 -1.37 0.79 3.84
C VAL A 44 -0.37 -0.35 3.74
N PHE A 45 -0.72 -1.34 2.95
CA PHE A 45 0.13 -2.47 2.61
C PHE A 45 0.51 -2.38 1.14
N LEU A 46 1.82 -2.28 0.89
CA LEU A 46 2.42 -2.24 -0.42
C LEU A 46 2.76 -3.66 -0.86
N TYR A 47 2.27 -4.05 -2.02
CA TYR A 47 2.57 -5.31 -2.66
C TYR A 47 3.58 -5.08 -3.77
N PHE A 48 4.60 -5.93 -3.81
CA PHE A 48 5.59 -5.94 -4.89
C PHE A 48 5.14 -6.81 -6.06
N GLU A 49 4.25 -7.78 -5.80
CA GLU A 49 3.63 -8.63 -6.81
C GLU A 49 2.17 -8.27 -7.00
N GLU A 50 1.82 -7.90 -8.24
CA GLU A 50 0.47 -7.49 -8.62
C GLU A 50 -0.54 -8.64 -8.50
N ASP A 51 -0.17 -9.84 -8.94
CA ASP A 51 -1.01 -11.04 -8.87
C ASP A 51 -1.41 -11.33 -7.42
N LEU A 52 -0.46 -11.28 -6.48
CA LEU A 52 -0.73 -11.49 -5.06
C LEU A 52 -1.68 -10.41 -4.52
N ALA A 53 -1.48 -9.17 -4.93
CA ALA A 53 -2.31 -8.04 -4.49
C ALA A 53 -3.76 -8.14 -4.96
N ARG A 54 -4.04 -8.83 -6.07
CA ARG A 54 -5.40 -8.93 -6.65
C ARG A 54 -6.08 -10.27 -6.43
N ASP A 55 -5.32 -11.36 -6.32
CA ASP A 55 -5.87 -12.72 -6.22
C ASP A 55 -6.07 -13.18 -4.77
N SER A 56 -5.26 -12.69 -3.83
CA SER A 56 -5.29 -13.08 -2.41
C SER A 56 -5.78 -11.96 -1.51
N THR A 57 -6.26 -12.29 -0.29
CA THR A 57 -6.56 -11.27 0.73
C THR A 57 -5.39 -11.05 1.68
N LEU A 58 -5.24 -9.82 2.19
CA LEU A 58 -4.18 -9.49 3.15
C LEU A 58 -4.18 -10.43 4.37
N ARG A 59 -5.36 -10.89 4.79
CA ARG A 59 -5.48 -11.85 5.89
C ARG A 59 -4.86 -13.21 5.55
N GLU A 60 -5.09 -13.70 4.34
CA GLU A 60 -4.48 -14.95 3.85
C GLU A 60 -2.97 -14.77 3.73
N ASP A 61 -2.52 -13.65 3.16
CA ASP A 61 -1.10 -13.33 3.02
C ASP A 61 -0.40 -13.24 4.38
N LEU A 62 -1.01 -12.58 5.36
CA LEU A 62 -0.46 -12.50 6.73
C LEU A 62 -0.38 -13.86 7.42
N GLN A 63 -1.25 -14.80 7.08
CA GLN A 63 -1.22 -16.16 7.59
C GLN A 63 -0.15 -17.00 6.88
N GLU A 64 -0.08 -16.91 5.55
CA GLU A 64 0.88 -17.65 4.74
C GLU A 64 2.32 -17.22 5.02
N TYR A 65 2.55 -15.92 5.16
CA TYR A 65 3.86 -15.33 5.41
C TYR A 65 4.13 -15.03 6.89
N SER A 66 3.41 -15.69 7.81
CA SER A 66 3.53 -15.43 9.26
C SER A 66 4.94 -15.73 9.79
N ASP A 67 5.58 -16.77 9.27
CA ASP A 67 6.95 -17.18 9.62
C ASP A 67 8.05 -16.39 8.88
N VAL A 68 7.67 -15.55 7.91
CA VAL A 68 8.61 -14.75 7.11
C VAL A 68 8.74 -13.35 7.73
N PRO A 69 9.97 -12.81 7.91
CA PRO A 69 10.18 -11.45 8.38
C PRO A 69 9.57 -10.40 7.45
N ASP A 70 9.06 -9.29 7.97
CA ASP A 70 8.30 -8.29 7.19
C ASP A 70 9.02 -7.76 5.94
N LEU A 71 10.35 -7.70 5.95
CA LEU A 71 11.17 -7.22 4.83
C LEU A 71 11.41 -8.28 3.74
N GLU A 72 11.17 -9.55 4.05
CA GLU A 72 11.34 -10.68 3.13
C GLU A 72 10.01 -11.14 2.51
N ARG A 73 8.89 -10.56 2.96
CA ARG A 73 7.56 -10.83 2.41
C ARG A 73 7.37 -10.14 1.05
N PRO A 74 6.54 -10.69 0.16
CA PRO A 74 6.15 -10.05 -1.11
C PRO A 74 5.23 -8.83 -0.93
N PHE A 75 4.98 -8.43 0.31
CA PHE A 75 4.25 -7.23 0.69
C PHE A 75 4.79 -6.65 2.00
N ILE A 76 4.64 -5.36 2.21
CA ILE A 76 5.15 -4.66 3.39
C ILE A 76 4.23 -3.50 3.79
N ARG A 77 4.20 -3.15 5.07
CA ARG A 77 3.51 -1.92 5.50
C ARG A 77 4.24 -0.68 4.99
N LEU A 78 3.49 0.28 4.46
CA LEU A 78 4.03 1.54 3.93
C LEU A 78 4.94 2.27 4.93
N ASP A 79 4.52 2.41 6.18
CA ASP A 79 5.34 3.08 7.21
C ASP A 79 6.66 2.32 7.46
N ALA A 80 6.63 0.98 7.47
CA ALA A 80 7.82 0.16 7.63
C ALA A 80 8.74 0.26 6.40
N PHE A 81 8.17 0.30 5.19
CA PHE A 81 8.91 0.48 3.95
C PHE A 81 9.62 1.83 3.91
N LEU A 82 8.90 2.94 4.14
CA LEU A 82 9.48 4.28 4.13
C LEU A 82 10.57 4.41 5.18
N ARG A 83 10.32 3.90 6.39
CA ARG A 83 11.31 3.88 7.47
C ARG A 83 12.56 3.11 7.05
N PHE A 84 12.41 1.88 6.57
CA PHE A 84 13.54 1.05 6.14
C PHE A 84 14.32 1.67 4.98
N ALA A 85 13.63 2.23 4.00
CA ALA A 85 14.23 2.88 2.84
C ALA A 85 15.00 4.14 3.26
N THR A 86 14.46 4.96 4.16
CA THR A 86 15.15 6.14 4.70
C THR A 86 16.33 5.76 5.62
N GLU A 87 16.21 4.69 6.41
CA GLU A 87 17.32 4.19 7.24
C GLU A 87 18.47 3.62 6.39
N SER A 88 18.13 2.94 5.29
CA SER A 88 19.13 2.36 4.37
C SER A 88 19.76 3.40 3.44
N ASP A 89 18.98 4.36 2.97
CA ASP A 89 19.42 5.43 2.08
C ASP A 89 18.84 6.79 2.53
N PRO A 90 19.66 7.64 3.18
CA PRO A 90 19.24 8.99 3.59
C PRO A 90 18.81 9.88 2.41
N LEU A 91 19.20 9.54 1.18
CA LEU A 91 18.80 10.26 -0.04
C LEU A 91 17.48 9.74 -0.63
N PHE A 92 16.92 8.65 -0.10
CA PHE A 92 15.69 8.05 -0.62
C PHE A 92 14.55 9.07 -0.73
N THR A 93 14.35 9.88 0.31
CA THR A 93 13.31 10.92 0.29
C THR A 93 13.54 11.96 -0.80
N ARG A 94 14.80 12.30 -1.12
CA ARG A 94 15.12 13.21 -2.23
C ARG A 94 14.90 12.55 -3.58
N ARG A 95 15.20 11.25 -3.71
CA ARG A 95 14.90 10.51 -4.93
C ARG A 95 13.41 10.47 -5.22
N LEU A 96 12.55 10.44 -4.19
CA LEU A 96 11.10 10.55 -4.37
C LEU A 96 10.64 11.91 -4.93
N ASP A 97 11.45 12.98 -4.79
CA ASP A 97 11.17 14.25 -5.47
C ASP A 97 11.53 14.19 -6.97
N GLU A 98 12.56 13.44 -7.33
CA GLU A 98 12.98 13.26 -8.73
C GLU A 98 12.12 12.19 -9.44
N LEU A 99 11.71 11.16 -8.71
CA LEU A 99 11.08 9.96 -9.21
C LEU A 99 10.03 9.47 -8.20
N PRO A 100 8.82 10.07 -8.23
CA PRO A 100 7.75 9.71 -7.32
C PRO A 100 7.28 8.28 -7.56
N LEU A 101 7.11 7.51 -6.48
CA LEU A 101 6.59 6.15 -6.56
C LEU A 101 5.06 6.21 -6.51
N VAL A 102 4.45 5.96 -7.66
CA VAL A 102 3.00 6.01 -7.83
C VAL A 102 2.40 4.63 -7.52
N VAL A 103 1.76 4.51 -6.36
CA VAL A 103 1.13 3.27 -5.89
C VAL A 103 -0.28 3.16 -6.47
N GLU A 104 -0.60 2.01 -7.06
CA GLU A 104 -1.96 1.71 -7.52
C GLU A 104 -2.77 1.06 -6.39
N VAL A 105 -3.83 1.73 -5.96
CA VAL A 105 -4.77 1.18 -4.96
C VAL A 105 -5.60 0.07 -5.60
N VAL A 106 -5.53 -1.15 -5.09
CA VAL A 106 -6.23 -2.30 -5.66
C VAL A 106 -7.41 -2.78 -4.83
N ALA A 107 -7.32 -2.68 -3.50
CA ALA A 107 -8.36 -3.18 -2.61
C ALA A 107 -8.36 -2.47 -1.25
N TYR A 108 -9.49 -2.58 -0.57
CA TYR A 108 -9.74 -2.08 0.78
C TYR A 108 -10.37 -3.16 1.63
N GLY A 109 -10.03 -3.21 2.91
CA GLY A 109 -10.69 -4.08 3.87
C GLY A 109 -10.50 -3.60 5.31
N GLU A 110 -11.07 -4.35 6.25
CA GLU A 110 -10.87 -4.11 7.68
C GLU A 110 -10.29 -5.35 8.37
N LEU A 111 -9.23 -5.15 9.15
CA LEU A 111 -8.60 -6.21 9.94
C LEU A 111 -9.02 -6.08 11.41
N GLY A 112 -9.50 -7.19 11.96
CA GLY A 112 -9.73 -7.31 13.40
C GLY A 112 -8.41 -7.41 14.15
N THR A 113 -8.17 -6.47 15.06
CA THR A 113 -7.04 -6.54 16.00
C THR A 113 -7.35 -7.49 17.15
N ARG A 114 -6.32 -7.91 17.90
CA ARG A 114 -6.48 -8.75 19.11
C ARG A 114 -7.38 -8.10 20.19
N GLU A 115 -7.56 -6.79 20.16
CA GLU A 115 -8.43 -6.03 21.05
C GLU A 115 -9.88 -5.94 20.54
N GLY A 116 -10.22 -6.62 19.45
CA GLY A 116 -11.55 -6.58 18.83
C GLY A 116 -11.85 -5.29 18.07
N LYS A 117 -10.88 -4.38 17.95
CA LYS A 117 -11.01 -3.16 17.14
C LYS A 117 -10.73 -3.47 15.67
N LEU A 118 -11.62 -3.01 14.81
CA LEU A 118 -11.43 -3.06 13.36
C LEU A 118 -10.53 -1.91 12.94
N VAL A 119 -9.49 -2.23 12.19
CA VAL A 119 -8.58 -1.24 11.62
C VAL A 119 -8.68 -1.31 10.10
N PRO A 120 -9.08 -0.20 9.45
CA PRO A 120 -9.15 -0.15 8.00
C PRO A 120 -7.75 -0.28 7.40
N TYR A 121 -7.67 -0.96 6.26
CA TYR A 121 -6.45 -1.04 5.48
C TYR A 121 -6.72 -0.94 3.98
N VAL A 122 -5.69 -0.51 3.27
CA VAL A 122 -5.67 -0.39 1.81
C VAL A 122 -4.50 -1.21 1.28
N LYS A 123 -4.74 -1.96 0.21
CA LYS A 123 -3.71 -2.64 -0.57
C LYS A 123 -3.32 -1.77 -1.75
N GLY A 124 -2.04 -1.52 -1.88
CA GLY A 124 -1.44 -0.79 -2.97
C GLY A 124 -0.42 -1.65 -3.69
N VAL A 125 -0.40 -1.63 -5.02
CA VAL A 125 0.63 -2.25 -5.84
C VAL A 125 1.70 -1.21 -6.13
N MET A 126 2.95 -1.56 -5.86
CA MET A 126 4.08 -0.73 -6.20
C MET A 126 4.30 -0.73 -7.72
N PRO A 127 4.68 0.41 -8.32
CA PRO A 127 5.05 0.43 -9.72
C PRO A 127 6.35 -0.36 -9.91
N PHE A 128 6.47 -1.07 -11.05
CA PHE A 128 7.71 -1.74 -11.39
C PHE A 128 8.82 -0.68 -11.58
N LEU A 129 9.99 -0.92 -10.98
CA LEU A 129 11.14 -0.02 -11.09
C LEU A 129 11.62 0.14 -12.54
N ASP A 130 11.44 -0.87 -13.39
CA ASP A 130 11.78 -0.81 -14.82
C ASP A 130 10.90 0.19 -15.61
N GLU A 131 9.64 0.41 -15.23
CA GLU A 131 8.77 1.40 -15.89
C GLU A 131 9.12 2.84 -15.51
N LEU A 132 9.73 3.04 -14.33
CA LEU A 132 10.16 4.38 -13.89
C LEU A 132 11.40 4.90 -14.64
N THR A 133 12.07 4.06 -15.45
CA THR A 133 13.25 4.44 -16.24
C THR A 133 12.94 5.03 -17.62
N MET A 134 11.67 5.23 -17.98
CA MET A 134 11.29 5.65 -19.34
C MET A 134 10.37 6.87 -19.39
N GLU A 135 10.68 7.90 -18.61
CA GLU A 135 10.35 9.27 -19.01
C GLU A 135 11.62 10.14 -18.89
N ASP A 136 12.71 9.63 -19.47
CA ASP A 136 13.81 10.48 -19.90
C ASP A 136 13.23 11.42 -20.96
N THR A 137 12.98 12.64 -20.54
CA THR A 137 12.81 13.84 -21.36
C THR A 137 13.16 13.62 -22.84
N VAL A 138 12.17 13.30 -23.68
CA VAL A 138 12.24 13.66 -25.11
C VAL A 138 11.92 15.16 -25.21
N GLY A 139 12.76 15.94 -24.56
CA GLY A 139 13.04 17.32 -24.90
C GLY A 139 14.28 17.29 -25.78
N ILE A 140 14.10 16.97 -27.06
CA ILE A 140 15.14 17.19 -28.07
C ILE A 140 14.52 18.10 -29.14
N SER A 141 14.79 19.38 -28.95
CA SER A 141 15.02 20.47 -29.93
C SER A 141 14.15 20.51 -31.19
#